data_AF-A0A813GM55-F1
#
_entry.id   AF-A0A813GM55-F1
#
_cell.length_a   1.000
_cell.length_b   1.000
_cell.length_c   1.000
_cell.angle_alpha   90.00
_cell.angle_beta   90.00
_cell.angle_gamma   90.00
#
_symmetry.space_group_name_H-M   'P 1'
#
loop_
_entity.id
_entity.type
_entity.pdbx_description
1 polymer ?
#
loop_
_entity_poly.entity_id
_entity_poly.type
_entity_poly.pdbx_seq_one_letter_code
_entity_poly.pdbx_strand_id
1 'polypeptide(L)'
;MLGSARWCLLLCLRQALAWQPWCTQTWQNCSSVRKCCDLSAACYEMDGTWATCMKTPCETGIHGKDPDPIRNRTNWTCRELLPEYGDQCRPGFVEDLTNGVKGCVRPTEPPLMTFYMYRATDWKKVPLSEGINAANAPGLMYYLHNEVAGHCPRKFGITRVIRYKVTTRATKELYADAQKNFGLFLQFDAAQCTNPRCKLMIDKYGYIPGCTENPHSIANYGPLGKWYSLPGQCPFSRFWEKNQTCREEEPGGFCKYPPTGERDCTFSIDWQGEITMDELTGIWNYDWWCKQPEHNEYDKLTDKGTWTNFWDGIHDPGKDAWRLARFKNIFAGKYPQWPSDLGEPVCDGTWFEGDKPPKIQAG
;
A
#
# COMPACT_ATOMS: atom_id res chain seq x y z
N MET A 1 -64.92 -5.54 -40.26
CA MET A 1 -64.27 -5.29 -38.95
C MET A 1 -62.77 -5.50 -39.16
N LEU A 2 -62.06 -4.51 -39.70
CA LEU A 2 -61.28 -3.48 -38.99
C LEU A 2 -60.16 -4.05 -38.10
N GLY A 3 -58.91 -3.76 -38.48
CA GLY A 3 -57.70 -4.07 -37.72
C GLY A 3 -56.45 -3.53 -38.42
N SER A 4 -56.30 -2.21 -38.42
CA SER A 4 -55.23 -1.42 -39.05
C SER A 4 -53.95 -1.31 -38.20
N ALA A 5 -52.88 -0.87 -38.86
CA ALA A 5 -51.69 -0.19 -38.33
C ALA A 5 -50.44 -1.04 -38.01
N ARG A 6 -49.70 -1.42 -39.06
CA ARG A 6 -48.24 -1.30 -39.09
C ARG A 6 -47.91 0.20 -39.19
N TRP A 7 -47.04 0.76 -38.36
CA TRP A 7 -46.10 1.88 -38.58
C TRP A 7 -45.58 2.37 -37.20
N CYS A 8 -44.26 2.66 -37.13
CA CYS A 8 -43.50 3.38 -36.09
C CYS A 8 -43.02 2.65 -34.79
N LEU A 9 -41.74 2.25 -34.79
CA LEU A 9 -40.72 2.57 -33.76
C LEU A 9 -39.35 2.10 -34.30
N LEU A 10 -38.63 2.94 -35.05
CA LEU A 10 -37.55 3.82 -34.56
C LEU A 10 -36.40 3.10 -33.84
N LEU A 11 -35.27 2.98 -34.55
CA LEU A 11 -33.94 3.40 -34.10
C LEU A 11 -33.63 3.20 -32.60
N CYS A 12 -33.01 2.07 -32.26
CA CYS A 12 -32.10 2.00 -31.12
C CYS A 12 -30.65 1.96 -31.62
N LEU A 13 -30.24 3.09 -32.19
CA LEU A 13 -28.86 3.52 -32.25
C LEU A 13 -28.45 3.87 -30.81
N ARG A 14 -27.87 2.91 -30.08
CA ARG A 14 -27.00 3.17 -28.92
C ARG A 14 -25.90 2.11 -29.02
N GLN A 15 -24.84 2.39 -29.76
CA GLN A 15 -23.59 2.81 -29.12
C GLN A 15 -23.51 2.23 -27.71
N ALA A 16 -23.03 1.00 -27.61
CA ALA A 16 -22.22 0.62 -26.46
C ALA A 16 -20.97 1.51 -26.54
N LEU A 17 -21.12 2.76 -26.11
CA LEU A 17 -20.01 3.59 -25.69
C LEU A 17 -19.32 2.80 -24.60
N ALA A 18 -18.17 2.24 -24.94
CA ALA A 18 -17.20 1.72 -24.01
C ALA A 18 -17.01 2.78 -22.92
N TRP A 19 -17.60 2.56 -21.75
CA TRP A 19 -17.27 3.30 -20.54
C TRP A 19 -15.88 2.82 -20.10
N GLN A 20 -14.84 3.27 -20.79
CA GLN A 20 -13.52 3.35 -20.19
C GLN A 20 -13.45 4.68 -19.45
N PRO A 21 -13.22 4.70 -18.13
CA PRO A 21 -12.90 5.95 -17.47
C PRO A 21 -11.58 6.45 -18.06
N TRP A 22 -11.63 7.55 -18.79
CA TRP A 22 -10.47 8.15 -19.44
C TRP A 22 -9.40 8.40 -18.37
N CYS A 23 -8.21 7.89 -18.63
CA CYS A 23 -7.05 8.05 -17.76
C CYS A 23 -5.88 8.53 -18.64
N THR A 24 -4.93 9.23 -18.01
CA THR A 24 -3.74 9.76 -18.67
C THR A 24 -2.56 8.82 -18.41
N GLN A 25 -1.79 8.48 -19.45
CA GLN A 25 -0.60 7.64 -19.26
C GLN A 25 0.48 8.40 -18.49
N THR A 26 1.43 7.68 -17.88
CA THR A 26 2.59 8.30 -17.23
C THR A 26 3.33 9.20 -18.23
N TRP A 27 3.81 10.35 -17.78
CA TRP A 27 4.49 11.37 -18.60
C TRP A 27 3.61 12.11 -19.64
N GLN A 28 2.29 11.91 -19.61
CA GLN A 28 1.35 12.67 -20.45
C GLN A 28 0.61 13.75 -19.66
N ASN A 29 0.09 14.75 -20.38
CA ASN A 29 -0.66 15.86 -19.78
C ASN A 29 -1.96 15.38 -19.14
N CYS A 30 -2.05 15.49 -17.83
CA CYS A 30 -3.20 15.09 -17.04
C CYS A 30 -4.01 16.28 -16.50
N SER A 31 -3.72 17.53 -16.88
CA SER A 31 -4.33 18.72 -16.28
C SER A 31 -5.87 18.76 -16.40
N SER A 32 -6.41 18.17 -17.47
CA SER A 32 -7.85 18.04 -17.73
C SER A 32 -8.47 16.80 -17.09
N VAL A 33 -7.84 15.63 -17.26
CA VAL A 33 -8.39 14.33 -16.83
C VAL A 33 -8.15 14.07 -15.33
N ARG A 34 -7.05 14.61 -14.78
CA ARG A 34 -6.61 14.53 -13.37
C ARG A 34 -6.62 13.11 -12.79
N LYS A 35 -6.52 12.12 -13.67
CA LYS A 35 -6.53 10.70 -13.37
C LYS A 35 -5.48 10.01 -14.19
N CYS A 36 -4.57 9.30 -13.52
CA CYS A 36 -3.53 8.53 -14.17
C CYS A 36 -4.01 7.10 -14.44
N CYS A 37 -3.56 6.53 -15.56
CA CYS A 37 -3.85 5.12 -15.88
C CYS A 37 -3.11 4.18 -14.96
N ASP A 38 -1.91 4.59 -14.57
CA ASP A 38 -1.16 3.93 -13.51
C ASP A 38 -1.64 4.47 -12.15
N LEU A 39 -2.26 3.61 -11.32
CA LEU A 39 -2.74 4.04 -10.00
C LEU A 39 -1.60 4.25 -8.98
N SER A 40 -0.34 3.95 -9.34
CA SER A 40 0.85 4.40 -8.59
C SER A 40 1.23 5.84 -8.88
N ALA A 41 0.77 6.38 -10.02
CA ALA A 41 1.05 7.74 -10.43
C ALA A 41 -0.03 8.71 -9.91
N ALA A 42 0.41 9.92 -9.59
CA ALA A 42 -0.46 11.05 -9.33
C ALA A 42 -0.26 12.13 -10.39
N CYS A 43 -1.30 12.93 -10.62
CA CYS A 43 -1.26 14.04 -11.57
C CYS A 43 -0.67 15.26 -10.89
N TYR A 44 0.58 15.61 -11.18
CA TYR A 44 1.26 16.75 -10.56
C TYR A 44 1.32 17.94 -11.50
N GLU A 45 0.90 19.09 -10.99
CA GLU A 45 0.94 20.37 -11.69
C GLU A 45 2.39 20.88 -11.82
N MET A 46 2.70 21.39 -13.01
CA MET A 46 3.93 22.14 -13.27
C MET A 46 3.69 23.62 -12.98
N ASP A 47 2.94 24.34 -13.82
CA ASP A 47 2.81 25.80 -13.79
C ASP A 47 1.37 26.32 -13.99
N GLY A 48 0.37 25.47 -13.71
CA GLY A 48 -1.05 25.77 -13.90
C GLY A 48 -1.57 25.59 -15.33
N THR A 49 -0.68 25.45 -16.33
CA THR A 49 -1.07 25.12 -17.72
C THR A 49 -0.85 23.66 -18.06
N TRP A 50 0.13 23.04 -17.41
CA TRP A 50 0.50 21.65 -17.62
C TRP A 50 0.51 20.89 -16.30
N ALA A 51 0.12 19.61 -16.37
CA ALA A 51 0.30 18.67 -15.27
C ALA A 51 0.64 17.31 -15.84
N THR A 52 1.43 16.51 -15.13
CA THR A 52 1.89 15.20 -15.64
C THR A 52 1.63 14.09 -14.65
N CYS A 53 1.23 12.93 -15.17
CA CYS A 53 1.16 11.71 -14.38
C CYS A 53 2.56 11.18 -14.06
N MET A 54 2.98 11.23 -12.79
CA MET A 54 4.28 10.76 -12.32
C MET A 54 4.16 9.82 -11.13
N LYS A 55 5.02 8.79 -11.08
CA LYS A 55 5.08 7.78 -10.01
C LYS A 55 5.86 8.24 -8.80
N THR A 56 6.95 8.96 -9.05
CA THR A 56 7.79 9.50 -7.99
C THR A 56 7.10 10.71 -7.37
N PRO A 57 7.30 10.95 -6.06
CA PRO A 57 6.96 12.22 -5.46
C PRO A 57 7.54 13.35 -6.31
N CYS A 58 6.70 14.31 -6.68
CA CYS A 58 7.14 15.53 -7.35
C CYS A 58 7.87 16.42 -6.33
N GLU A 59 9.01 16.99 -6.72
CA GLU A 59 9.81 17.91 -5.91
C GLU A 59 9.57 19.35 -6.40
N THR A 60 9.31 20.33 -5.55
CA THR A 60 9.11 21.70 -6.05
C THR A 60 10.40 22.25 -6.66
N GLY A 61 10.34 22.90 -7.83
CA GLY A 61 11.55 23.45 -8.45
C GLY A 61 11.61 23.34 -9.97
N ILE A 62 12.71 23.82 -10.55
CA ILE A 62 13.08 23.52 -11.94
C ILE A 62 13.92 22.24 -11.95
N HIS A 63 13.46 21.19 -12.63
CA HIS A 63 14.17 19.91 -12.65
C HIS A 63 15.16 19.77 -13.80
N GLY A 64 16.31 19.16 -13.52
CA GLY A 64 17.29 18.74 -14.53
C GLY A 64 16.75 17.67 -15.50
N LYS A 65 15.83 16.83 -14.99
CA LYS A 65 15.22 15.68 -15.68
C LYS A 65 13.91 16.03 -16.40
N ASP A 66 13.52 17.31 -16.40
CA ASP A 66 12.37 17.79 -17.16
C ASP A 66 12.63 17.56 -18.66
N PRO A 67 11.72 16.86 -19.40
CA PRO A 67 11.90 16.57 -20.81
C PRO A 67 11.91 17.84 -21.68
N ASP A 68 11.43 18.98 -21.17
CA ASP A 68 11.47 20.23 -21.91
C ASP A 68 12.91 20.78 -22.05
N PRO A 69 13.22 21.45 -23.18
CA PRO A 69 14.48 22.16 -23.35
C PRO A 69 14.72 23.13 -22.18
N ILE A 70 15.96 23.27 -21.72
CA ILE A 70 16.33 24.10 -20.54
C ILE A 70 15.68 25.50 -20.56
N ARG A 71 15.50 26.10 -21.73
CA ARG A 71 14.90 27.44 -21.91
C ARG A 71 13.39 27.50 -21.63
N ASN A 72 12.71 26.37 -21.66
CA ASN A 72 11.26 26.24 -21.47
C ASN A 72 10.89 25.57 -20.15
N ARG A 73 11.88 25.15 -19.34
CA ARG A 73 11.60 24.53 -18.05
C ARG A 73 11.06 25.57 -17.07
N THR A 74 9.80 25.40 -16.69
CA THR A 74 9.14 26.21 -15.67
C THR A 74 9.25 25.56 -14.30
N ASN A 75 8.92 26.33 -13.27
CA ASN A 75 8.96 25.85 -11.90
C ASN A 75 7.79 24.89 -11.65
N TRP A 76 8.06 23.68 -11.16
CA TRP A 76 7.03 22.74 -10.75
C TRP A 76 6.44 23.14 -9.39
N THR A 77 5.13 23.37 -9.34
CA THR A 77 4.39 23.55 -8.09
C THR A 77 4.26 22.23 -7.33
N CYS A 78 4.28 21.10 -8.05
CA CYS A 78 4.08 19.75 -7.50
C CYS A 78 2.78 19.56 -6.73
N ARG A 79 1.80 20.41 -7.03
CA ARG A 79 0.45 20.27 -6.54
C ARG A 79 -0.18 19.05 -7.19
N GLU A 80 -0.63 18.11 -6.38
CA GLU A 80 -1.40 16.97 -6.86
C GLU A 80 -2.81 17.43 -7.22
N LEU A 81 -3.15 17.33 -8.50
CA LEU A 81 -4.48 17.60 -9.01
C LEU A 81 -5.37 16.39 -8.75
N LEU A 82 -6.39 16.57 -7.91
CA LEU A 82 -7.34 15.51 -7.63
C LEU A 82 -8.32 15.34 -8.81
N PRO A 83 -8.75 14.11 -9.12
CA PRO A 83 -9.89 13.89 -9.98
C PRO A 83 -11.14 14.51 -9.36
N GLU A 84 -12.07 14.96 -10.21
CA GLU A 84 -13.31 15.66 -9.82
C GLU A 84 -14.23 14.86 -8.85
N TYR A 85 -13.94 13.58 -8.62
CA TYR A 85 -14.68 12.69 -7.72
C TYR A 85 -13.86 12.14 -6.54
N GLY A 86 -12.75 12.80 -6.18
CA GLY A 86 -12.01 12.54 -4.94
C GLY A 86 -11.91 13.82 -4.11
N ASP A 87 -12.88 14.08 -3.25
CA ASP A 87 -12.95 15.33 -2.46
C ASP A 87 -11.90 15.43 -1.35
N GLN A 88 -11.05 14.43 -1.14
CA GLN A 88 -10.09 14.41 -0.04
C GLN A 88 -8.70 14.05 -0.52
N CYS A 89 -7.71 14.76 0.01
CA CYS A 89 -6.32 14.42 -0.18
C CYS A 89 -6.00 13.05 0.39
N ARG A 90 -5.17 12.27 -0.33
CA ARG A 90 -4.64 11.01 0.20
C ARG A 90 -3.81 11.27 1.47
N PRO A 91 -3.70 10.27 2.37
CA PRO A 91 -2.92 10.43 3.60
C PRO A 91 -1.51 10.96 3.32
N GLY A 92 -1.13 12.03 4.02
CA GLY A 92 0.16 12.73 3.85
C GLY A 92 0.08 14.06 3.09
N PHE A 93 -1.09 14.40 2.54
CA PHE A 93 -1.31 15.66 1.83
C PHE A 93 -2.46 16.44 2.47
N VAL A 94 -2.42 17.76 2.33
CA VAL A 94 -3.47 18.67 2.82
C VAL A 94 -4.12 19.40 1.65
N GLU A 95 -5.38 19.79 1.83
CA GLU A 95 -6.09 20.57 0.83
C GLU A 95 -5.41 21.92 0.63
N ASP A 96 -5.21 22.27 -0.63
CA ASP A 96 -4.73 23.56 -1.08
C ASP A 96 -5.79 24.18 -1.99
N LEU A 97 -6.13 25.44 -1.75
CA LEU A 97 -7.11 26.23 -2.50
C LEU A 97 -6.46 27.40 -3.27
N THR A 98 -5.17 27.28 -3.59
CA THR A 98 -4.46 28.29 -4.37
C THR A 98 -5.13 28.49 -5.74
N ASN A 99 -5.38 29.77 -6.09
CA ASN A 99 -6.00 30.23 -7.33
C ASN A 99 -7.40 29.67 -7.64
N GLY A 100 -8.18 29.29 -6.61
CA GLY A 100 -9.58 28.87 -6.78
C GLY A 100 -9.75 27.46 -7.39
N VAL A 101 -8.66 26.74 -7.64
CA VAL A 101 -8.66 25.32 -7.97
C VAL A 101 -8.49 24.54 -6.67
N LYS A 102 -9.17 23.41 -6.48
CA LYS A 102 -8.92 22.49 -5.36
C LYS A 102 -7.82 21.51 -5.75
N GLY A 103 -6.82 21.35 -4.89
CA GLY A 103 -5.72 20.40 -5.09
C GLY A 103 -5.12 19.95 -3.76
N CYS A 104 -4.08 19.14 -3.82
CA CYS A 104 -3.40 18.60 -2.66
C CYS A 104 -1.91 18.96 -2.68
N VAL A 105 -1.40 19.39 -1.55
CA VAL A 105 0.03 19.73 -1.38
C VAL A 105 0.61 18.99 -0.19
N ARG A 106 1.92 18.77 -0.22
CA ARG A 106 2.62 18.34 0.99
C ARG A 106 2.61 19.50 2.00
N PRO A 107 2.20 19.27 3.26
CA PRO A 107 2.26 20.30 4.29
C PRO A 107 3.70 20.67 4.64
N THR A 108 3.90 21.82 5.28
CA THR A 108 5.23 22.27 5.73
C THR A 108 5.75 21.49 6.94
N GLU A 109 4.84 20.86 7.69
CA GLU A 109 5.14 20.06 8.88
C GLU A 109 4.70 18.60 8.67
N PRO A 110 5.32 17.61 9.37
CA PRO A 110 4.96 16.21 9.26
C PRO A 110 3.46 15.96 9.53
N PRO A 111 2.68 15.50 8.54
CA PRO A 111 1.26 15.24 8.73
C PRO A 111 1.03 14.01 9.61
N LEU A 112 -0.07 14.01 10.35
CA LEU A 112 -0.66 12.78 10.84
C LEU A 112 -1.35 12.07 9.68
N MET A 113 -0.99 10.81 9.46
CA MET A 113 -1.58 9.98 8.41
C MET A 113 -2.27 8.79 9.05
N THR A 114 -3.48 8.48 8.61
CA THR A 114 -4.23 7.31 9.07
C THR A 114 -4.65 6.47 7.88
N PHE A 115 -4.32 5.18 7.90
CA PHE A 115 -4.62 4.27 6.80
C PHE A 115 -4.65 2.82 7.30
N TYR A 116 -5.04 1.89 6.43
CA TYR A 116 -5.08 0.47 6.77
C TYR A 116 -3.75 -0.23 6.47
N MET A 117 -3.26 -0.98 7.45
CA MET A 117 -2.22 -1.99 7.26
C MET A 117 -2.79 -3.37 7.63
N TYR A 118 -2.25 -4.40 7.00
CA TYR A 118 -2.70 -5.78 7.15
C TYR A 118 -1.53 -6.68 7.52
N ARG A 119 -1.80 -7.67 8.37
CA ARG A 119 -0.81 -8.66 8.79
C ARG A 119 -1.38 -10.06 8.66
N ALA A 120 -0.68 -10.91 7.91
CA ALA A 120 -0.91 -12.34 7.87
C ALA A 120 -0.23 -13.00 9.08
N THR A 121 -0.96 -13.79 9.86
CA THR A 121 -0.44 -14.39 11.10
C THR A 121 -1.20 -15.66 11.50
N ASP A 122 -0.64 -16.38 12.46
CA ASP A 122 -1.34 -17.43 13.21
C ASP A 122 -2.14 -16.82 14.39
N TRP A 123 -2.61 -17.68 15.30
CA TRP A 123 -3.37 -17.29 16.49
C TRP A 123 -2.50 -16.80 17.66
N LYS A 124 -1.17 -16.76 17.51
CA LYS A 124 -0.29 -16.24 18.57
C LYS A 124 -0.52 -14.75 18.75
N LYS A 125 -0.58 -14.33 20.01
CA LYS A 125 -0.71 -12.93 20.39
C LYS A 125 0.68 -12.35 20.59
N VAL A 126 1.23 -11.74 19.54
CA VAL A 126 2.47 -10.95 19.63
C VAL A 126 2.08 -9.49 19.85
N PRO A 127 2.55 -8.82 20.93
CA PRO A 127 2.28 -7.41 21.13
C PRO A 127 2.72 -6.56 19.94
N LEU A 128 1.92 -5.55 19.58
CA LEU A 128 2.18 -4.71 18.41
C LEU A 128 3.39 -3.77 18.62
N SER A 129 3.79 -3.58 19.87
CA SER A 129 4.98 -2.83 20.27
C SER A 129 6.29 -3.59 20.07
N GLU A 130 6.28 -4.83 19.57
CA GLU A 130 7.49 -5.64 19.41
C GLU A 130 8.26 -5.37 18.13
N GLY A 131 7.61 -4.75 17.14
CA GLY A 131 8.19 -4.56 15.83
C GLY A 131 7.60 -5.58 14.86
N ILE A 132 6.95 -5.06 13.84
CA ILE A 132 6.13 -5.86 12.93
C ILE A 132 6.33 -5.41 11.49
N ASN A 133 6.32 -6.39 10.58
CA ASN A 133 6.09 -6.13 9.16
C ASN A 133 4.60 -6.23 8.89
N ALA A 134 4.09 -5.28 8.12
CA ALA A 134 2.71 -5.27 7.64
C ALA A 134 2.71 -4.88 6.16
N ALA A 135 1.56 -4.95 5.52
CA ALA A 135 1.41 -4.55 4.13
C ALA A 135 0.08 -3.82 3.94
N ASN A 136 -0.07 -3.08 2.85
CA ASN A 136 -1.43 -2.73 2.42
C ASN A 136 -2.11 -3.95 1.78
N ALA A 137 -3.39 -3.82 1.40
CA ALA A 137 -4.16 -4.96 0.89
C ALA A 137 -3.52 -5.65 -0.33
N PRO A 138 -3.05 -4.92 -1.37
CA PRO A 138 -2.36 -5.57 -2.48
C PRO A 138 -1.01 -6.20 -2.10
N GLY A 139 -0.23 -5.56 -1.23
CA GLY A 139 1.05 -6.11 -0.75
C GLY A 139 0.87 -7.38 0.10
N LEU A 140 -0.21 -7.44 0.87
CA LEU A 140 -0.60 -8.65 1.60
C LEU A 140 -1.01 -9.77 0.64
N MET A 141 -1.83 -9.48 -0.36
CA MET A 141 -2.27 -10.49 -1.33
C MET A 141 -1.09 -11.03 -2.13
N TYR A 142 -0.14 -10.16 -2.51
CA TYR A 142 1.16 -10.56 -3.05
C TYR A 142 1.87 -11.55 -2.13
N TYR A 143 1.98 -11.24 -0.83
CA TYR A 143 2.69 -12.09 0.13
C TYR A 143 2.04 -13.46 0.27
N LEU A 144 0.71 -13.47 0.42
CA LEU A 144 -0.05 -14.70 0.56
C LEU A 144 0.12 -15.60 -0.67
N HIS A 145 0.01 -15.02 -1.87
CA HIS A 145 0.14 -15.77 -3.12
C HIS A 145 1.58 -16.26 -3.34
N ASN A 146 2.56 -15.38 -3.21
CA ASN A 146 3.95 -15.71 -3.53
C ASN A 146 4.63 -16.56 -2.45
N GLU A 147 4.36 -16.37 -1.16
CA GLU A 147 5.14 -17.02 -0.09
C GLU A 147 4.35 -18.04 0.73
N VAL A 148 3.01 -17.93 0.80
CA VAL A 148 2.23 -18.68 1.80
C VAL A 148 1.45 -19.84 1.19
N ALA A 149 0.72 -19.57 0.10
CA ALA A 149 -0.23 -20.51 -0.51
C ALA A 149 0.42 -21.75 -1.13
N GLY A 150 1.72 -21.67 -1.49
CA GLY A 150 2.47 -22.78 -2.06
C GLY A 150 2.92 -23.87 -1.09
N HIS A 151 2.47 -23.82 0.17
CA HIS A 151 2.91 -24.74 1.22
C HIS A 151 1.73 -25.43 1.90
N CYS A 152 1.90 -26.72 2.22
CA CYS A 152 0.98 -27.47 3.07
C CYS A 152 1.71 -28.03 4.31
N PRO A 153 1.36 -27.60 5.54
CA PRO A 153 0.47 -26.48 5.87
C PRO A 153 1.01 -25.14 5.35
N ARG A 154 0.15 -24.10 5.27
CA ARG A 154 0.53 -22.74 4.86
C ARG A 154 1.79 -22.29 5.59
N LYS A 155 2.70 -21.62 4.87
CA LYS A 155 4.01 -21.19 5.42
C LYS A 155 3.80 -20.42 6.73
N PHE A 156 4.66 -20.70 7.71
CA PHE A 156 4.60 -20.15 9.08
C PHE A 156 3.30 -20.42 9.87
N GLY A 157 2.44 -21.33 9.40
CA GLY A 157 1.15 -21.61 10.05
C GLY A 157 0.14 -20.45 9.94
N ILE A 158 0.28 -19.61 8.91
CA ILE A 158 -0.62 -18.47 8.68
C ILE A 158 -2.05 -19.00 8.44
N THR A 159 -2.97 -18.54 9.28
CA THR A 159 -4.38 -18.97 9.27
C THR A 159 -5.36 -17.80 9.21
N ARG A 160 -4.89 -16.56 9.43
CA ARG A 160 -5.72 -15.36 9.40
C ARG A 160 -4.97 -14.13 8.92
N VAL A 161 -5.74 -13.12 8.53
CA VAL A 161 -5.31 -11.77 8.22
C VAL A 161 -5.99 -10.82 9.19
N ILE A 162 -5.20 -9.98 9.84
CA ILE A 162 -5.69 -8.90 10.71
C ILE A 162 -5.59 -7.58 9.95
N ARG A 163 -6.64 -6.76 10.04
CA ARG A 163 -6.64 -5.36 9.58
C ARG A 163 -6.41 -4.45 10.78
N TYR A 164 -5.42 -3.56 10.64
CA TYR A 164 -5.12 -2.51 11.60
C TYR A 164 -5.38 -1.16 10.98
N LYS A 165 -6.04 -0.26 11.72
CA LYS A 165 -5.97 1.18 11.44
C LYS A 165 -4.69 1.68 12.08
N VAL A 166 -3.76 2.15 11.26
CA VAL A 166 -2.46 2.64 11.71
C VAL A 166 -2.44 4.14 11.53
N THR A 167 -2.02 4.85 12.58
CA THR A 167 -1.73 6.29 12.50
C THR A 167 -0.23 6.46 12.54
N THR A 168 0.33 7.29 11.67
CA THR A 168 1.78 7.57 11.63
C THR A 168 2.03 9.07 11.59
N ARG A 169 3.18 9.49 12.12
CA ARG A 169 3.76 10.81 11.89
C ARG A 169 5.27 10.66 11.75
N ALA A 170 5.83 11.19 10.67
CA ALA A 170 7.27 11.24 10.48
C ALA A 170 7.94 12.10 11.56
N THR A 171 9.20 11.81 11.84
CA THR A 171 10.00 12.67 12.70
C THR A 171 10.35 13.97 11.99
N LYS A 172 10.55 15.04 12.78
CA LYS A 172 10.94 16.36 12.24
C LYS A 172 12.25 16.26 11.46
N GLU A 173 13.17 15.43 11.91
CA GLU A 173 14.47 15.19 11.28
C GLU A 173 14.31 14.56 9.89
N LEU A 174 13.46 13.53 9.74
CA LEU A 174 13.19 12.92 8.44
C LEU A 174 12.53 13.93 7.49
N TYR A 175 11.54 14.67 8.00
CA TYR A 175 10.76 15.60 7.20
C TYR A 175 11.55 16.83 6.79
N ALA A 176 12.45 17.33 7.65
CA ALA A 176 13.35 18.43 7.32
C ALA A 176 14.42 18.01 6.28
N ASP A 177 14.92 16.78 6.36
CA ASP A 177 15.98 16.29 5.46
C ASP A 177 15.47 15.97 4.05
N ALA A 178 14.22 15.48 3.93
CA ALA A 178 13.73 14.97 2.66
C ALA A 178 12.24 15.23 2.36
N GLN A 179 11.49 15.90 3.25
CA GLN A 179 10.03 16.07 3.18
C GLN A 179 9.27 14.74 2.98
N LYS A 180 9.78 13.66 3.61
CA LYS A 180 9.26 12.29 3.49
C LYS A 180 8.45 11.88 4.72
N ASN A 181 7.45 11.03 4.48
CA ASN A 181 6.62 10.47 5.54
C ASN A 181 7.10 9.10 6.04
N PHE A 182 7.85 8.36 5.21
CA PHE A 182 8.40 7.06 5.56
C PHE A 182 9.92 7.02 5.39
N GLY A 183 10.57 6.20 6.21
CA GLY A 183 11.95 5.78 6.03
C GLY A 183 12.09 4.58 5.11
N LEU A 184 13.32 4.08 5.03
CA LEU A 184 13.62 2.80 4.37
C LEU A 184 12.81 1.67 5.02
N PHE A 185 12.25 0.76 4.21
CA PHE A 185 11.72 -0.50 4.74
C PHE A 185 12.82 -1.34 5.41
N LEU A 186 12.64 -1.62 6.69
CA LEU A 186 13.55 -2.43 7.49
C LEU A 186 12.81 -3.67 8.01
N GLN A 187 13.16 -4.84 7.50
CA GLN A 187 12.47 -6.08 7.84
C GLN A 187 12.66 -6.46 9.32
N PHE A 188 11.56 -6.78 10.00
CA PHE A 188 11.52 -7.30 11.37
C PHE A 188 11.25 -8.81 11.40
N ASP A 189 12.30 -9.62 11.48
CA ASP A 189 12.20 -11.08 11.59
C ASP A 189 12.25 -11.49 13.06
N ALA A 190 11.23 -12.22 13.52
CA ALA A 190 11.07 -12.53 14.94
C ALA A 190 11.19 -11.28 15.85
N ALA A 191 10.64 -10.14 15.40
CA ALA A 191 10.70 -8.84 16.07
C ALA A 191 12.09 -8.17 16.10
N GLN A 192 13.09 -8.73 15.41
CA GLN A 192 14.43 -8.17 15.24
C GLN A 192 14.57 -7.54 13.86
N CYS A 193 15.09 -6.33 13.82
CA CYS A 193 15.48 -5.63 12.60
C CYS A 193 16.75 -6.30 12.03
N THR A 194 16.60 -7.01 10.90
CA THR A 194 17.69 -7.83 10.33
C THR A 194 18.49 -7.10 9.24
N ASN A 195 18.08 -5.88 8.86
CA ASN A 195 18.78 -5.10 7.84
C ASN A 195 20.07 -4.46 8.41
N PRO A 196 21.21 -4.50 7.68
CA PRO A 196 22.45 -3.86 8.13
C PRO A 196 22.33 -2.36 8.40
N ARG A 197 21.34 -1.67 7.82
CA ARG A 197 21.09 -0.24 8.00
C ARG A 197 20.19 0.08 9.21
N CYS A 198 19.71 -0.90 9.96
CA CYS A 198 18.78 -0.67 11.08
C CYS A 198 19.30 0.36 12.08
N LYS A 199 20.53 0.17 12.57
CA LYS A 199 21.15 1.08 13.57
C LYS A 199 21.33 2.49 13.00
N LEU A 200 21.84 2.59 11.77
CA LEU A 200 22.03 3.86 11.07
C LEU A 200 20.72 4.66 10.96
N MET A 201 19.63 4.01 10.54
CA MET A 201 18.35 4.69 10.34
C MET A 201 17.72 5.13 11.67
N ILE A 202 17.76 4.26 12.68
CA ILE A 202 17.24 4.57 14.03
C ILE A 202 18.05 5.70 14.69
N ASP A 203 19.38 5.68 14.55
CA ASP A 203 20.25 6.72 15.10
C ASP A 203 20.06 8.07 14.40
N LYS A 204 19.75 8.07 13.10
CA LYS A 204 19.56 9.31 12.33
C LYS A 204 18.17 9.92 12.53
N TYR A 205 17.12 9.11 12.44
CA TYR A 205 15.74 9.61 12.37
C TYR A 205 14.82 9.12 13.48
N GLY A 206 15.31 8.29 14.40
CA GLY A 206 14.47 7.62 15.39
C GLY A 206 13.73 6.41 14.82
N TYR A 207 12.73 5.93 15.55
CA TYR A 207 11.97 4.73 15.24
C TYR A 207 10.87 4.99 14.20
N ILE A 208 11.25 5.52 13.03
CA ILE A 208 10.31 5.86 11.96
C ILE A 208 9.73 4.63 11.24
N PRO A 209 8.42 4.62 10.90
CA PRO A 209 7.87 3.64 9.96
C PRO A 209 8.61 3.68 8.62
N GLY A 210 8.92 2.49 8.10
CA GLY A 210 9.53 2.33 6.78
C GLY A 210 8.52 1.81 5.77
N CYS A 211 8.78 2.03 4.48
CA CYS A 211 7.96 1.46 3.42
C CYS A 211 8.78 1.08 2.18
N THR A 212 8.27 0.11 1.41
CA THR A 212 8.77 -0.21 0.07
C THR A 212 7.63 -0.76 -0.79
N GLU A 213 7.74 -0.61 -2.10
CA GLU A 213 6.79 -1.20 -3.05
C GLU A 213 7.20 -2.65 -3.40
N ASN A 214 6.20 -3.48 -3.67
CA ASN A 214 6.35 -4.86 -4.10
C ASN A 214 6.69 -4.90 -5.60
N PRO A 215 7.57 -5.82 -6.03
CA PRO A 215 7.89 -5.98 -7.44
C PRO A 215 6.73 -6.60 -8.21
N HIS A 216 6.15 -5.83 -9.14
CA HIS A 216 5.11 -6.26 -10.08
C HIS A 216 5.49 -7.48 -10.92
N SER A 217 6.79 -7.70 -11.13
CA SER A 217 7.31 -8.83 -11.89
C SER A 217 7.12 -10.18 -11.20
N ILE A 218 6.78 -10.22 -9.91
CA ILE A 218 6.58 -11.47 -9.16
C ILE A 218 5.09 -11.79 -9.00
N ALA A 219 4.25 -10.82 -8.66
CA ALA A 219 2.79 -10.97 -8.67
C ALA A 219 2.13 -9.62 -8.96
N ASN A 220 1.06 -9.60 -9.75
CA ASN A 220 0.52 -8.37 -10.31
C ASN A 220 -0.70 -7.83 -9.53
N TYR A 221 -0.62 -7.89 -8.20
CA TYR A 221 -1.63 -7.35 -7.31
C TYR A 221 -1.61 -5.82 -7.27
N GLY A 222 -2.17 -5.19 -8.31
CA GLY A 222 -2.48 -3.76 -8.41
C GLY A 222 -1.28 -2.81 -8.22
N PRO A 223 -1.30 -1.58 -8.75
CA PRO A 223 -0.08 -0.77 -8.95
C PRO A 223 0.69 -0.36 -7.69
N LEU A 224 0.28 -0.76 -6.48
CA LEU A 224 0.83 -0.25 -5.23
C LEU A 224 0.85 -1.31 -4.11
N GLY A 225 1.22 -2.56 -4.39
CA GLY A 225 1.57 -3.46 -3.29
C GLY A 225 2.69 -2.84 -2.46
N LYS A 226 2.47 -2.64 -1.16
CA LYS A 226 3.43 -2.01 -0.26
C LYS A 226 3.67 -2.88 0.96
N TRP A 227 4.94 -2.96 1.35
CA TRP A 227 5.37 -3.39 2.66
C TRP A 227 5.63 -2.20 3.56
N TYR A 228 5.29 -2.36 4.83
CA TYR A 228 5.56 -1.42 5.90
C TYR A 228 6.33 -2.11 7.02
N SER A 229 7.32 -1.42 7.56
CA SER A 229 8.06 -1.86 8.73
C SER A 229 7.80 -0.90 9.88
N LEU A 230 7.34 -1.43 11.02
CA LEU A 230 7.02 -0.65 12.21
C LEU A 230 8.04 -0.99 13.31
N PRO A 231 8.96 -0.07 13.67
CA PRO A 231 9.99 -0.36 14.65
C PRO A 231 9.43 -0.38 16.08
N GLY A 232 9.41 -1.57 16.68
CA GLY A 232 9.01 -1.74 18.08
C GLY A 232 10.17 -1.61 19.06
N GLN A 233 9.88 -1.93 20.32
CA GLN A 233 10.84 -1.98 21.41
C GLN A 233 11.99 -2.93 21.08
N CYS A 234 13.20 -2.62 21.55
CA CYS A 234 14.37 -3.49 21.38
C CYS A 234 14.57 -3.99 19.93
N PRO A 235 14.61 -3.11 18.92
CA PRO A 235 14.58 -3.55 17.53
C PRO A 235 15.81 -4.36 17.13
N PHE A 236 16.88 -4.41 17.92
CA PHE A 236 18.08 -5.19 17.60
C PHE A 236 18.10 -6.60 18.22
N SER A 237 17.09 -6.95 19.01
CA SER A 237 16.98 -8.25 19.70
C SER A 237 15.77 -9.04 19.22
N ARG A 238 15.87 -10.37 19.22
CA ARG A 238 14.72 -11.21 18.89
C ARG A 238 13.69 -11.15 20.00
N PHE A 239 12.43 -11.43 19.66
CA PHE A 239 11.29 -11.34 20.58
C PHE A 239 11.54 -11.97 21.96
N TRP A 240 12.13 -13.17 22.00
CA TRP A 240 12.40 -13.90 23.25
C TRP A 240 13.67 -13.46 23.99
N GLU A 241 14.50 -12.60 23.39
CA GLU A 241 15.74 -12.06 23.98
C GLU A 241 15.52 -10.69 24.64
N LYS A 242 14.35 -10.07 24.44
CA LYS A 242 14.03 -8.72 24.93
C LYS A 242 13.79 -8.73 26.44
N ASN A 243 14.64 -8.01 27.15
CA ASN A 243 14.53 -7.80 28.59
C ASN A 243 14.01 -6.39 28.92
N GLN A 244 13.76 -6.13 30.21
CA GLN A 244 13.22 -4.86 30.67
C GLN A 244 14.18 -3.70 30.41
N THR A 245 15.48 -3.87 30.67
CA THR A 245 16.51 -2.84 30.45
C THR A 245 16.49 -2.34 29.01
N CYS A 246 16.51 -3.25 28.04
CA CYS A 246 16.44 -2.87 26.64
C CYS A 246 15.11 -2.20 26.27
N ARG A 247 13.97 -2.59 26.86
CA ARG A 247 12.68 -1.95 26.58
C ARG A 247 12.61 -0.51 27.09
N GLU A 248 13.39 -0.20 28.14
CA GLU A 248 13.54 1.15 28.68
C GLU A 248 14.52 1.99 27.85
N GLU A 249 15.64 1.40 27.43
CA GLU A 249 16.67 2.08 26.61
C GLU A 249 16.23 2.26 25.15
N GLU A 250 15.45 1.31 24.62
CA GLU A 250 14.97 1.26 23.25
C GLU A 250 13.45 1.09 23.20
N PRO A 251 12.67 2.15 23.48
CA PRO A 251 11.21 2.08 23.59
C PRO A 251 10.48 1.83 22.25
N GLY A 252 11.18 1.94 21.13
CA GLY A 252 10.58 1.82 19.79
C GLY A 252 9.75 3.06 19.41
N GLY A 253 8.98 2.96 18.32
CA GLY A 253 8.16 4.07 17.81
C GLY A 253 6.68 3.99 18.16
N PHE A 254 6.27 2.96 18.91
CA PHE A 254 4.86 2.71 19.22
C PHE A 254 4.32 3.65 20.29
N CYS A 255 3.26 4.38 19.95
CA CYS A 255 2.57 5.34 20.79
C CYS A 255 1.27 4.78 21.38
N LYS A 256 0.98 5.12 22.63
CA LYS A 256 -0.35 4.91 23.25
C LYS A 256 -1.38 5.95 22.78
N TYR A 257 -0.91 7.15 22.45
CA TYR A 257 -1.72 8.28 21.98
C TYR A 257 -1.41 8.55 20.50
N PRO A 258 -2.10 9.49 19.82
CA PRO A 258 -1.74 9.87 18.47
C PRO A 258 -0.24 10.20 18.35
N PRO A 259 0.45 9.74 17.29
CA PRO A 259 1.88 9.96 17.13
C PRO A 259 2.28 11.43 17.21
N THR A 260 3.28 11.72 18.04
CA THR A 260 3.79 13.08 18.19
C THR A 260 4.73 13.45 17.05
N GLY A 261 5.39 12.46 16.43
CA GLY A 261 6.52 12.67 15.53
C GLY A 261 7.84 12.87 16.28
N GLU A 262 7.89 12.57 17.58
CA GLU A 262 9.14 12.44 18.31
C GLU A 262 9.82 11.12 17.97
N ARG A 263 11.12 11.01 18.25
CA ARG A 263 11.96 9.88 17.83
C ARG A 263 11.48 8.51 18.35
N ASP A 264 10.75 8.48 19.45
CA ASP A 264 10.17 7.31 20.13
C ASP A 264 8.64 7.23 20.05
N CYS A 265 8.01 8.12 19.29
CA CYS A 265 6.57 8.10 19.11
C CYS A 265 6.16 8.55 17.71
N THR A 266 6.16 7.58 16.80
CA THR A 266 6.00 7.76 15.35
C THR A 266 4.80 7.00 14.77
N PHE A 267 4.27 5.99 15.46
CA PHE A 267 3.06 5.28 15.02
C PHE A 267 2.18 4.77 16.16
N SER A 268 0.88 4.65 15.91
CA SER A 268 -0.08 3.96 16.79
C SER A 268 -0.90 2.97 15.97
N ILE A 269 -1.38 1.91 16.62
CA ILE A 269 -2.04 0.79 15.94
C ILE A 269 -3.32 0.44 16.67
N ASP A 270 -4.44 0.49 15.95
CA ASP A 270 -5.75 0.05 16.41
C ASP A 270 -6.20 -1.18 15.61
N TRP A 271 -6.64 -2.24 16.30
CA TRP A 271 -7.25 -3.40 15.64
C TRP A 271 -8.62 -3.03 15.04
N GLN A 272 -8.86 -3.40 13.78
CA GLN A 272 -10.11 -3.14 13.05
C GLN A 272 -10.57 -4.34 12.21
N GLY A 273 -10.56 -5.51 12.85
CA GLY A 273 -11.13 -6.73 12.29
C GLY A 273 -10.09 -7.74 11.80
N GLU A 274 -10.56 -8.95 11.56
CA GLU A 274 -9.78 -10.04 11.01
C GLU A 274 -10.65 -11.00 10.19
N ILE A 275 -10.01 -11.66 9.23
CA ILE A 275 -10.61 -12.73 8.44
C ILE A 275 -9.70 -13.94 8.48
N THR A 276 -10.27 -15.14 8.42
CA THR A 276 -9.49 -16.37 8.26
C THR A 276 -9.08 -16.53 6.80
N MET A 277 -8.01 -17.29 6.58
CA MET A 277 -7.61 -17.68 5.23
C MET A 277 -8.66 -18.57 4.55
N ASP A 278 -9.46 -19.28 5.32
CA ASP A 278 -10.56 -20.13 4.85
C ASP A 278 -11.73 -19.27 4.35
N GLU A 279 -12.08 -18.18 5.06
CA GLU A 279 -13.04 -17.17 4.58
C GLU A 279 -12.57 -16.54 3.27
N LEU A 280 -11.27 -16.20 3.18
CA LEU A 280 -10.69 -15.59 1.99
C LEU A 280 -10.73 -16.54 0.79
N THR A 281 -10.21 -17.76 0.95
CA THR A 281 -9.97 -18.72 -0.15
C THR A 281 -11.20 -19.56 -0.48
N GLY A 282 -12.16 -19.67 0.43
CA GLY A 282 -13.31 -20.56 0.31
C GLY A 282 -12.98 -22.03 0.61
N ILE A 283 -11.77 -22.33 1.07
CA ILE A 283 -11.38 -23.69 1.49
C ILE A 283 -11.95 -23.94 2.88
N TRP A 284 -12.91 -24.85 2.99
CA TRP A 284 -13.49 -25.25 4.26
C TRP A 284 -12.61 -26.31 4.96
N ASN A 285 -12.30 -26.10 6.24
CA ASN A 285 -11.49 -27.02 7.05
C ASN A 285 -10.11 -27.27 6.42
N TYR A 286 -9.28 -26.23 6.36
CA TYR A 286 -7.97 -26.30 5.72
C TYR A 286 -7.09 -27.44 6.24
N ASP A 287 -7.09 -27.71 7.55
CA ASP A 287 -6.27 -28.76 8.14
C ASP A 287 -6.58 -30.17 7.59
N TRP A 288 -7.86 -30.44 7.29
CA TRP A 288 -8.26 -31.67 6.62
C TRP A 288 -7.99 -31.61 5.11
N TRP A 289 -8.31 -30.47 4.49
CA TRP A 289 -8.19 -30.27 3.04
C TRP A 289 -6.73 -30.41 2.58
N CYS A 290 -5.80 -29.81 3.31
CA CYS A 290 -4.36 -29.82 3.04
C CYS A 290 -3.76 -31.24 3.10
N LYS A 291 -4.32 -32.13 3.94
CA LYS A 291 -3.83 -33.50 4.12
C LYS A 291 -4.27 -34.46 3.00
N GLN A 292 -5.12 -34.02 2.07
CA GLN A 292 -5.53 -34.87 0.96
C GLN A 292 -4.40 -34.96 -0.08
N PRO A 293 -4.02 -36.16 -0.54
CA PRO A 293 -2.87 -36.34 -1.43
C PRO A 293 -2.93 -35.57 -2.76
N GLU A 294 -4.13 -35.28 -3.26
CA GLU A 294 -4.35 -34.61 -4.55
C GLU A 294 -4.59 -33.09 -4.41
N HIS A 295 -4.76 -32.59 -3.19
CA HIS A 295 -5.08 -31.19 -2.96
C HIS A 295 -3.81 -30.36 -2.93
N ASN A 296 -3.83 -29.23 -3.63
CA ASN A 296 -2.74 -28.27 -3.59
C ASN A 296 -3.29 -26.86 -3.73
N GLU A 297 -3.01 -25.98 -2.76
CA GLU A 297 -3.60 -24.65 -2.75
C GLU A 297 -3.03 -23.78 -3.88
N TYR A 298 -1.73 -23.93 -4.18
CA TYR A 298 -1.07 -23.26 -5.28
C TYR A 298 0.27 -23.94 -5.63
N ASP A 299 0.56 -24.14 -6.92
CA ASP A 299 1.85 -24.57 -7.44
C ASP A 299 2.45 -23.46 -8.31
N LYS A 300 3.64 -22.96 -7.93
CA LYS A 300 4.33 -21.90 -8.68
C LYS A 300 4.75 -22.30 -10.10
N LEU A 301 5.05 -23.59 -10.33
CA LEU A 301 5.49 -24.07 -11.64
C LEU A 301 4.32 -24.15 -12.62
N THR A 302 3.14 -24.51 -12.13
CA THR A 302 1.94 -24.61 -12.98
C THR A 302 1.06 -23.37 -12.95
N ASP A 303 1.33 -22.44 -12.02
CA ASP A 303 0.56 -21.22 -11.74
C ASP A 303 -0.93 -21.51 -11.44
N LYS A 304 -1.17 -22.64 -10.73
CA LYS A 304 -2.51 -23.18 -10.45
C LYS A 304 -2.57 -23.96 -9.14
N GLY A 305 -3.76 -24.00 -8.56
CA GLY A 305 -4.13 -24.97 -7.52
C GLY A 305 -4.76 -26.24 -8.10
N THR A 306 -4.85 -27.27 -7.26
CA THR A 306 -5.63 -28.50 -7.50
C THR A 306 -6.70 -28.59 -6.43
N TRP A 307 -7.96 -28.83 -6.83
CA TRP A 307 -9.15 -28.78 -5.95
C TRP A 307 -9.50 -27.39 -5.39
N THR A 308 -8.81 -26.36 -5.86
CA THR A 308 -9.15 -24.94 -5.71
C THR A 308 -8.55 -24.17 -6.89
N ASN A 309 -9.17 -23.07 -7.29
CA ASN A 309 -8.66 -22.18 -8.33
C ASN A 309 -8.43 -20.75 -7.81
N PHE A 310 -8.51 -20.55 -6.49
CA PHE A 310 -8.48 -19.23 -5.90
C PHE A 310 -7.18 -18.49 -6.27
N TRP A 311 -6.04 -19.17 -6.26
CA TRP A 311 -4.72 -18.58 -6.55
C TRP A 311 -4.29 -18.69 -8.02
N ASP A 312 -5.03 -19.34 -8.93
CA ASP A 312 -4.57 -19.55 -10.32
C ASP A 312 -4.25 -18.26 -11.09
N GLY A 313 -3.06 -18.10 -11.65
CA GLY A 313 -2.71 -16.92 -12.45
C GLY A 313 -2.23 -15.76 -11.60
N ILE A 314 -0.99 -15.83 -11.11
CA ILE A 314 -0.30 -14.81 -10.30
C ILE A 314 0.10 -13.55 -11.08
N HIS A 315 0.15 -13.65 -12.40
CA HIS A 315 0.44 -12.53 -13.30
C HIS A 315 -0.79 -12.04 -14.06
N ASP A 316 -1.96 -12.64 -13.84
CA ASP A 316 -3.21 -12.22 -14.47
C ASP A 316 -3.82 -11.04 -13.71
N PRO A 317 -3.77 -9.81 -14.25
CA PRO A 317 -4.24 -8.62 -13.54
C PRO A 317 -5.74 -8.66 -13.25
N GLY A 318 -6.54 -9.34 -14.07
CA GLY A 318 -7.98 -9.47 -13.87
C GLY A 318 -8.29 -10.37 -12.68
N LYS A 319 -7.58 -11.49 -12.56
CA LYS A 319 -7.73 -12.39 -11.42
C LYS A 319 -7.21 -11.80 -10.12
N ASP A 320 -6.07 -11.11 -10.17
CA ASP A 320 -5.52 -10.40 -9.00
C ASP A 320 -6.47 -9.30 -8.50
N ALA A 321 -7.04 -8.51 -9.43
CA ALA A 321 -8.05 -7.52 -9.09
C ALA A 321 -9.31 -8.15 -8.48
N TRP A 322 -9.77 -9.29 -9.01
CA TRP A 322 -10.90 -10.03 -8.44
C TRP A 322 -10.62 -10.52 -7.01
N ARG A 323 -9.44 -11.08 -6.75
CA ARG A 323 -9.05 -11.52 -5.40
C ARG A 323 -8.97 -10.35 -4.43
N LEU A 324 -8.40 -9.22 -4.85
CA LEU A 324 -8.32 -8.01 -4.04
C LEU A 324 -9.71 -7.44 -3.73
N ALA A 325 -10.62 -7.43 -4.71
CA ALA A 325 -12.00 -7.02 -4.51
C ALA A 325 -12.73 -7.95 -3.54
N ARG A 326 -12.56 -9.28 -3.69
CA ARG A 326 -13.09 -10.26 -2.75
C ARG A 326 -12.56 -10.03 -1.33
N PHE A 327 -11.26 -9.85 -1.18
CA PHE A 327 -10.62 -9.54 0.11
C PHE A 327 -11.25 -8.31 0.78
N LYS A 328 -11.35 -7.19 0.05
CA LYS A 328 -11.98 -5.95 0.55
C LYS A 328 -13.46 -6.16 0.90
N ASN A 329 -14.20 -6.90 0.08
CA ASN A 329 -15.63 -7.17 0.30
C ASN A 329 -15.91 -8.01 1.55
N ILE A 330 -15.05 -8.99 1.88
CA ILE A 330 -15.20 -9.78 3.11
C ILE A 330 -15.04 -8.87 4.34
N PHE A 331 -14.03 -7.99 4.37
CA PHE A 331 -13.87 -7.02 5.46
C PHE A 331 -15.05 -6.05 5.56
N ALA A 332 -15.50 -5.51 4.43
CA ALA A 332 -16.64 -4.57 4.40
C ALA A 332 -17.94 -5.23 4.89
N GLY A 333 -18.20 -6.49 4.51
CA GLY A 333 -19.36 -7.23 4.96
C GLY A 333 -19.30 -7.64 6.43
N LYS A 334 -18.13 -8.10 6.90
CA LYS A 334 -17.95 -8.58 8.28
C LYS A 334 -17.83 -7.43 9.29
N TYR A 335 -17.35 -6.27 8.87
CA TYR A 335 -17.10 -5.11 9.71
C TYR A 335 -17.64 -3.80 9.10
N PRO A 336 -18.97 -3.68 8.90
CA PRO A 336 -19.59 -2.55 8.22
C PRO A 336 -19.50 -1.24 8.99
N GLN A 337 -19.16 -1.28 10.29
CA GLN A 337 -19.01 -0.09 11.14
C GLN A 337 -17.73 0.72 10.86
N TRP A 338 -16.76 0.14 10.14
CA TRP A 338 -15.52 0.82 9.77
C TRP A 338 -15.49 1.06 8.26
N PRO A 339 -14.91 2.18 7.79
CA PRO A 339 -14.73 2.42 6.37
C PRO A 339 -14.03 1.25 5.67
N SER A 340 -14.43 0.96 4.44
CA SER A 340 -13.76 -0.05 3.61
C SER A 340 -12.38 0.41 3.12
N ASP A 341 -12.19 1.73 3.04
CA ASP A 341 -10.97 2.38 2.57
C ASP A 341 -10.74 3.66 3.37
N LEU A 342 -9.47 3.93 3.71
CA LEU A 342 -9.02 5.16 4.38
C LEU A 342 -8.05 5.96 3.49
N GLY A 343 -7.88 5.55 2.24
CA GLY A 343 -6.82 6.01 1.37
C GLY A 343 -5.49 5.31 1.67
N GLU A 344 -4.60 5.40 0.69
CA GLU A 344 -3.25 4.82 0.77
C GLU A 344 -2.22 5.95 0.72
N PRO A 345 -1.26 6.01 1.66
CA PRO A 345 -0.24 7.03 1.65
C PRO A 345 0.77 6.78 0.53
N VAL A 346 1.51 7.81 0.12
CA VAL A 346 2.67 7.63 -0.77
C VAL A 346 3.77 6.90 -0.03
N CYS A 347 4.36 5.88 -0.67
CA CYS A 347 5.56 5.27 -0.14
C CYS A 347 6.79 6.06 -0.62
N ASP A 348 7.21 7.04 0.16
CA ASP A 348 8.37 7.89 -0.16
C ASP A 348 9.68 7.44 0.52
N GLY A 349 9.67 6.26 1.15
CA GLY A 349 10.81 5.61 1.79
C GLY A 349 11.91 5.09 0.86
N THR A 350 11.97 5.55 -0.39
CA THR A 350 12.88 5.02 -1.41
C THR A 350 14.36 5.34 -1.14
N TRP A 351 15.21 4.48 -1.71
CA TRP A 351 16.68 4.56 -1.73
C TRP A 351 17.20 5.96 -2.01
N PHE A 352 18.18 6.41 -1.21
CA PHE A 352 18.99 7.58 -1.55
C PHE A 352 19.75 7.28 -2.86
N GLU A 353 19.84 8.24 -3.78
CA GLU A 353 20.63 8.09 -5.02
C GLU A 353 22.07 7.67 -4.65
N GLY A 354 22.45 6.42 -4.99
CA GLY A 354 23.75 5.82 -4.67
C GLY A 354 23.70 4.43 -4.03
N ASP A 355 22.58 4.05 -3.41
CA ASP A 355 22.46 2.77 -2.70
C ASP A 355 21.78 1.69 -3.56
N LYS A 356 22.55 0.69 -4.01
CA LYS A 356 21.99 -0.51 -4.67
C LYS A 356 21.09 -1.29 -3.70
N PRO A 357 19.93 -1.79 -4.14
CA PRO A 357 19.06 -2.61 -3.30
C PRO A 357 19.78 -3.92 -2.89
N PRO A 358 19.66 -4.38 -1.64
CA PRO A 358 20.07 -5.72 -1.28
C PRO A 358 19.18 -6.72 -2.01
N LYS A 359 19.80 -7.80 -2.49
CA LYS A 359 19.08 -8.95 -3.04
C LYS A 359 18.14 -9.47 -1.96
N ILE A 360 16.84 -9.40 -2.21
CA ILE A 360 15.83 -10.06 -1.39
C ILE A 360 16.12 -11.56 -1.49
N GLN A 361 16.75 -12.13 -0.48
CA GLN A 361 16.76 -13.57 -0.31
C GLN A 361 15.46 -13.92 0.41
N ALA A 362 14.52 -14.48 -0.36
CA ALA A 362 13.36 -15.15 0.21
C ALA A 362 13.90 -16.27 1.12
N GLY A 363 13.59 -16.18 2.42
CA GLY A 363 13.88 -17.23 3.40
C GLY A 363 12.91 -18.40 3.26
#